data_AF-A0A8C5U0X5-F1
#
_entry.id   AF-A0A8C5U0X5-F1
#
_cell.length_a   1.000
_cell.length_b   1.000
_cell.length_c   1.000
_cell.angle_alpha   90.00
_cell.angle_beta   90.00
_cell.angle_gamma   90.00
#
_symmetry.space_group_name_H-M   'P 1'
#
loop_
_entity.id
_entity.type
_entity.pdbx_description
1 polymer ?
#
loop_
_entity_poly.entity_id
_entity_poly.type
_entity_poly.pdbx_seq_one_letter_code
_entity_poly.pdbx_strand_id
1 'polypeptide(L)'
;MGWRLLPAMLLALALGGRAVSAQNETEPIVLEGKCLVVCDSNPAPDAKGASSSPLGISVRAANSKVAFSAVRSTNHEPSEMSNKTRIIYFDQILVNVGNFFTLESVFVSPRKGIYSFNFHVIKVYQSQTIQVNLMLNGKPVISAFAGDKDVTREAATNGVLLYLDKEDKVYLKLEKGNLVGGWQYSTFSGFLVFPL
;
A
#
# COMPACT_ATOMS: atom_id res chain seq x y z
N MET A 1 -60.12 -55.39 26.70
CA MET A 1 -59.15 -55.27 27.81
C MET A 1 -58.35 -53.99 27.56
N GLY A 2 -58.83 -52.85 28.04
CA GLY A 2 -58.41 -52.22 29.33
C GLY A 2 -57.53 -51.03 28.93
N TRP A 3 -57.59 -49.82 29.47
CA TRP A 3 -58.20 -49.20 30.65
C TRP A 3 -58.03 -47.67 30.43
N ARG A 4 -59.05 -46.84 30.64
CA ARG A 4 -59.24 -45.96 31.82
C ARG A 4 -58.76 -44.49 31.67
N LEU A 5 -59.66 -43.61 32.11
CA LEU A 5 -59.47 -42.36 32.88
C LEU A 5 -59.21 -41.00 32.15
N LEU A 6 -60.30 -40.20 32.09
CA LEU A 6 -60.52 -38.78 32.47
C LEU A 6 -59.33 -37.94 33.06
N PRO A 7 -59.47 -36.61 33.30
CA PRO A 7 -59.76 -35.45 32.43
C PRO A 7 -58.83 -34.22 32.75
N ALA A 8 -59.08 -33.05 32.13
CA ALA A 8 -58.69 -31.67 32.54
C ALA A 8 -57.20 -31.26 32.60
N MET A 9 -56.85 -30.12 31.99
CA MET A 9 -56.56 -28.84 32.69
C MET A 9 -55.93 -27.81 31.72
N LEU A 10 -56.23 -26.54 32.00
CA LEU A 10 -55.88 -25.31 31.29
C LEU A 10 -54.41 -25.17 30.86
N LEU A 11 -54.17 -24.41 29.79
CA LEU A 11 -53.00 -23.51 29.78
C LEU A 11 -53.30 -22.17 29.10
N ALA A 12 -52.80 -21.13 29.74
CA ALA A 12 -53.20 -19.73 29.63
C ALA A 12 -52.71 -19.03 28.35
N LEU A 13 -53.53 -18.09 27.89
CA LEU A 13 -53.12 -16.97 27.03
C LEU A 13 -52.08 -16.12 27.78
N ALA A 14 -50.80 -16.33 27.49
CA ALA A 14 -49.73 -15.43 27.87
C ALA A 14 -49.36 -14.56 26.66
N LEU A 15 -49.54 -13.25 26.83
CA LEU A 15 -49.10 -12.18 25.95
C LEU A 15 -47.60 -12.28 25.66
N GLY A 16 -47.25 -12.93 24.55
CA GLY A 16 -45.90 -12.87 24.00
C GLY A 16 -45.69 -11.57 23.24
N GLY A 17 -45.38 -10.49 23.95
CA GLY A 17 -44.79 -9.31 23.34
C GLY A 17 -43.54 -9.74 22.57
N ARG A 18 -43.53 -9.57 21.24
CA ARG A 18 -42.29 -9.69 20.47
C ARG A 18 -41.38 -8.55 20.90
N ALA A 19 -40.51 -8.82 21.87
CA ALA A 19 -39.30 -8.03 22.04
C ALA A 19 -38.48 -8.24 20.76
N VAL A 20 -38.58 -7.29 19.83
CA VAL A 20 -37.60 -7.15 18.76
C VAL A 20 -36.32 -6.70 19.44
N SER A 21 -35.47 -7.65 19.77
CA SER A 21 -34.08 -7.38 20.08
C SER A 21 -33.45 -6.87 18.79
N ALA A 22 -33.20 -5.56 18.71
CA ALA A 22 -32.28 -5.03 17.72
C ALA A 22 -30.89 -5.55 18.10
N GLN A 23 -30.40 -6.55 17.38
CA GLN A 23 -28.99 -6.94 17.44
C GLN A 23 -28.17 -5.77 16.91
N ASN A 24 -27.69 -4.91 17.81
CA ASN A 24 -26.60 -3.97 17.55
C ASN A 24 -25.25 -4.72 17.55
N GLU A 25 -25.19 -5.88 16.90
CA GLU A 25 -23.94 -6.62 16.69
C GLU A 25 -23.26 -6.10 15.42
N THR A 26 -22.88 -4.83 15.42
CA THR A 26 -21.83 -4.36 14.51
C THR A 26 -20.52 -4.61 15.22
N GLU A 27 -19.90 -5.76 14.97
CA GLU A 27 -18.51 -5.96 15.33
C GLU A 27 -17.68 -4.83 14.70
N PRO A 28 -16.78 -4.19 15.45
CA PRO A 28 -15.93 -3.14 14.89
C PRO A 28 -15.08 -3.76 13.77
N ILE A 29 -15.19 -3.21 12.56
CA ILE A 29 -14.29 -3.58 11.45
C ILE A 29 -12.89 -3.14 11.87
N VAL A 30 -12.05 -4.10 12.24
CA VAL A 30 -10.64 -3.85 12.51
C VAL A 30 -9.97 -3.56 11.17
N LEU A 31 -9.72 -2.28 10.91
CA LEU A 31 -8.91 -1.86 9.76
C LEU A 31 -7.44 -2.11 10.10
N GLU A 32 -6.93 -3.29 9.76
CA GLU A 32 -5.51 -3.60 9.87
C GLU A 32 -4.74 -2.90 8.73
N GLY A 33 -3.92 -1.90 9.08
CA GLY A 33 -3.09 -1.18 8.12
C GLY A 33 -1.93 -0.45 8.80
N LYS A 34 -0.82 -0.27 8.08
CA LYS A 34 0.29 0.58 8.54
C LYS A 34 0.00 2.03 8.16
N CYS A 35 -0.22 2.89 9.16
CA CYS A 35 -0.34 4.33 8.95
C CYS A 35 1.00 5.01 9.28
N LEU A 36 1.48 5.89 8.39
CA LEU A 36 2.56 6.82 8.68
C LEU A 36 1.99 8.23 8.72
N VAL A 37 1.98 8.83 9.92
CA VAL A 37 1.54 10.22 10.11
C VAL A 37 2.76 11.12 10.04
N VAL A 38 2.78 12.03 9.06
CA VAL A 38 3.81 13.06 8.93
C VAL A 38 3.16 14.40 9.27
N CYS A 39 3.44 14.92 10.47
CA CYS A 39 2.98 16.23 10.89
C CYS A 39 3.98 17.29 10.39
N ASP A 40 3.53 18.20 9.52
CA ASP A 40 4.30 19.40 9.20
C ASP A 40 4.05 20.43 10.31
N SER A 41 5.07 20.71 11.11
CA SER A 41 5.03 21.75 12.14
C SER A 41 5.13 23.13 11.50
N ASN A 42 4.15 23.50 10.67
CA ASN A 42 4.09 24.83 10.09
C ASN A 42 3.04 25.64 10.87
N PRO A 43 3.43 26.52 11.80
CA PRO A 43 2.49 27.50 12.33
C PRO A 43 2.09 28.41 11.17
N ALA A 44 0.80 28.44 10.85
CA ALA A 44 0.28 29.41 9.89
C ALA A 44 0.72 30.82 10.34
N PRO A 45 1.15 31.72 9.43
CA PRO A 45 1.35 33.09 9.82
C PRO A 45 -0.02 33.68 10.15
N ASP A 46 -0.28 33.89 11.44
CA ASP A 46 -1.39 34.74 11.86
C ASP A 46 -1.26 36.08 11.13
N ALA A 47 -2.38 36.64 10.69
CA ALA A 47 -2.47 37.88 9.89
C ALA A 47 -1.97 39.15 10.62
N LYS A 48 -1.15 39.01 11.65
CA LYS A 48 -0.40 40.08 12.30
C LYS A 48 1.02 39.58 12.53
N GLY A 49 1.95 40.13 11.76
CA GLY A 49 3.33 39.66 11.70
C GLY A 49 4.00 39.56 13.07
N ALA A 50 4.50 38.37 13.38
CA ALA A 50 5.78 38.09 14.02
C ALA A 50 5.87 36.57 14.25
N SER A 51 6.49 35.85 13.33
CA SER A 51 7.08 34.54 13.65
C SER A 51 8.56 34.58 13.30
N SER A 52 9.31 35.38 14.05
CA SER A 52 10.76 35.19 14.15
C SER A 52 10.98 33.91 14.94
N SER A 53 11.29 32.81 14.26
CA SER A 53 11.91 31.66 14.91
C SER A 53 13.18 32.16 15.61
N PRO A 54 13.33 32.04 16.94
CA PRO A 54 14.47 32.59 17.66
C PRO A 54 15.78 31.82 17.41
N LEU A 55 15.77 30.83 16.50
CA LEU A 55 16.92 30.06 16.06
C LEU A 55 17.26 30.25 14.57
N GLY A 56 16.61 31.17 13.84
CA GLY A 56 17.03 31.54 12.47
C GLY A 56 16.96 30.42 11.41
N ILE A 57 16.60 29.20 11.78
CA ILE A 57 16.45 28.07 10.87
C ILE A 57 14.97 27.96 10.48
N SER A 58 14.50 28.94 9.70
CA SER A 58 13.32 28.70 8.87
C SER A 58 13.76 27.78 7.74
N VAL A 59 13.73 26.45 7.94
CA VAL A 59 13.85 25.47 6.83
C VAL A 59 12.56 25.50 6.01
N ARG A 60 12.25 26.67 5.43
CA ARG A 60 11.58 26.71 4.14
C ARG A 60 12.61 26.23 3.12
N ALA A 61 12.92 24.94 3.16
CA ALA A 61 13.48 24.31 1.99
C ALA A 61 12.33 24.28 0.97
N ALA A 62 12.19 25.36 0.20
CA ALA A 62 11.73 25.21 -1.17
C ALA A 62 12.55 24.02 -1.72
N ASN A 63 11.87 22.91 -2.05
CA ASN A 63 12.44 21.59 -2.39
C ASN A 63 12.59 20.56 -1.24
N SER A 64 11.83 20.66 -0.13
CA SER A 64 11.75 19.58 0.89
C SER A 64 10.72 18.50 0.59
N LYS A 65 9.86 18.71 -0.41
CA LYS A 65 8.79 17.77 -0.75
C LYS A 65 9.26 16.85 -1.86
N VAL A 66 9.23 15.55 -1.60
CA VAL A 66 9.57 14.50 -2.56
C VAL A 66 8.56 13.39 -2.40
N ALA A 67 7.85 13.06 -3.47
CA ALA A 67 6.88 11.98 -3.49
C ALA A 67 6.66 11.51 -4.92
N PHE A 68 6.44 10.21 -5.09
CA PHE A 68 5.97 9.64 -6.33
C PHE A 68 4.94 8.55 -6.08
N SER A 69 4.09 8.33 -7.08
CA SER A 69 3.17 7.20 -7.12
C SER A 69 2.94 6.83 -8.57
N ALA A 70 3.14 5.56 -8.91
CA ALA A 70 3.00 5.03 -10.24
C ALA A 70 2.18 3.74 -10.23
N VAL A 71 1.44 3.52 -11.32
CA VAL A 71 0.54 2.39 -11.48
C VAL A 71 0.71 1.73 -12.84
N ARG A 72 0.43 0.44 -12.90
CA ARG A 72 0.29 -0.30 -14.16
C ARG A 72 -1.16 -0.23 -14.60
N SER A 73 -1.44 0.47 -15.70
CA SER A 73 -2.82 0.69 -16.15
C SER A 73 -3.31 -0.37 -17.15
N THR A 74 -2.41 -1.20 -17.68
CA THR A 74 -2.69 -2.17 -18.76
C THR A 74 -2.28 -3.60 -18.41
N ASN A 75 -2.89 -4.59 -19.08
CA ASN A 75 -2.47 -5.99 -19.05
C ASN A 75 -1.49 -6.35 -20.19
N HIS A 76 -0.80 -5.36 -20.76
CA HIS A 76 0.19 -5.66 -21.80
C HIS A 76 1.33 -6.51 -21.23
N GLU A 77 1.74 -7.48 -22.04
CA GLU A 77 2.89 -8.34 -21.79
C GLU A 77 4.17 -7.53 -21.52
N PRO A 78 5.13 -8.09 -20.77
CA PRO A 78 6.44 -7.46 -20.59
C PRO A 78 7.13 -7.23 -21.93
N SER A 79 7.67 -6.04 -22.14
CA SER A 79 8.52 -5.76 -23.30
C SER A 79 9.81 -6.58 -23.27
N GLU A 80 10.48 -6.73 -24.42
CA GLU A 80 11.78 -7.40 -24.48
C GLU A 80 12.80 -6.79 -23.50
N MET A 81 12.78 -5.46 -23.36
CA MET A 81 13.65 -4.75 -22.41
C MET A 81 13.31 -5.08 -20.94
N SER A 82 12.03 -5.21 -20.60
CA SER A 82 11.60 -5.63 -19.27
C SER A 82 12.00 -7.08 -18.99
N ASN A 83 11.92 -7.97 -19.99
CA ASN A 83 12.39 -9.35 -19.86
C ASN A 83 13.91 -9.46 -19.65
N LYS A 84 14.70 -8.58 -20.29
CA LYS A 84 16.15 -8.54 -20.14
C LYS A 84 16.59 -7.96 -18.79
N THR A 85 16.03 -6.81 -18.40
CA THR A 85 16.41 -6.11 -17.16
C THR A 85 15.74 -6.68 -15.92
N ARG A 86 14.60 -7.34 -16.10
CA ARG A 86 13.67 -7.78 -15.05
C ARG A 86 13.14 -6.65 -14.17
N ILE A 87 13.28 -5.38 -14.60
CA ILE A 87 12.67 -4.24 -13.92
C ILE A 87 11.17 -4.24 -14.20
N ILE A 88 10.37 -4.08 -13.15
CA ILE A 88 8.92 -4.00 -13.25
C ILE A 88 8.55 -2.58 -13.66
N TYR A 89 7.83 -2.45 -14.77
CA TYR A 89 7.50 -1.18 -15.39
C TYR A 89 6.09 -0.69 -15.02
N PHE A 90 5.95 0.61 -14.79
CA PHE A 90 4.69 1.30 -14.51
C PHE A 90 4.49 2.40 -15.56
N ASP A 91 3.45 2.27 -16.37
CA ASP A 91 3.20 3.16 -17.51
C ASP A 91 2.57 4.50 -17.13
N GLN A 92 1.90 4.56 -15.97
CA GLN A 92 1.19 5.75 -15.54
C GLN A 92 1.75 6.28 -14.23
N ILE A 93 2.28 7.50 -14.25
CA ILE A 93 2.76 8.22 -13.07
C ILE A 93 1.64 9.15 -12.58
N LEU A 94 1.09 8.88 -11.40
CA LEU A 94 0.02 9.66 -10.78
C LEU A 94 0.56 10.87 -10.01
N VAL A 95 1.71 10.69 -9.34
CA VAL A 95 2.38 11.72 -8.55
C VAL A 95 3.87 11.68 -8.88
N ASN A 96 4.49 12.85 -9.07
CA ASN A 96 5.94 12.98 -9.27
C ASN A 96 6.46 14.33 -8.74
N VAL A 97 6.28 14.57 -7.44
CA VAL A 97 6.76 15.80 -6.79
C VAL A 97 8.28 15.85 -6.83
N GLY A 98 8.82 16.79 -7.59
CA GLY A 98 10.26 16.96 -7.81
C GLY A 98 10.82 16.22 -9.02
N ASN A 99 10.01 15.44 -9.76
CA ASN A 99 10.42 14.70 -10.96
C ASN A 99 11.59 13.72 -10.74
N PHE A 100 11.58 13.01 -9.60
CA PHE A 100 12.63 12.08 -9.20
C PHE A 100 12.30 10.60 -9.49
N PHE A 101 11.12 10.32 -10.01
CA PHE A 101 10.76 9.02 -10.56
C PHE A 101 10.82 9.06 -12.09
N THR A 102 11.64 8.21 -12.69
CA THR A 102 11.91 8.19 -14.14
C THR A 102 10.92 7.29 -14.89
N LEU A 103 10.88 7.44 -16.22
CA LEU A 103 10.05 6.60 -17.08
C LEU A 103 10.47 5.13 -17.03
N GLU A 104 11.75 4.84 -16.75
CA GLU A 104 12.26 3.48 -16.55
C GLU A 104 11.79 2.84 -15.24
N SER A 105 10.87 3.49 -14.51
CA SER A 105 10.32 3.05 -13.23
C SER A 105 11.38 2.97 -12.11
N VAL A 106 12.31 3.93 -12.12
CA VAL A 106 13.37 4.08 -11.14
C VAL A 106 13.18 5.39 -10.37
N PHE A 107 13.17 5.31 -9.04
CA PHE A 107 13.29 6.47 -8.18
C PHE A 107 14.77 6.81 -7.96
N VAL A 108 15.15 8.08 -8.12
CA VAL A 108 16.51 8.57 -7.86
C VAL A 108 16.45 9.59 -6.73
N SER A 109 17.10 9.26 -5.61
CA SER A 109 17.09 10.09 -4.42
C SER A 109 17.72 11.48 -4.71
N PRO A 110 16.99 12.59 -4.50
CA PRO A 110 17.52 13.92 -4.77
C PRO A 110 18.43 14.45 -3.66
N ARG A 111 18.40 13.83 -2.49
CA ARG A 111 19.14 14.25 -1.30
C ARG A 111 19.14 13.17 -0.23
N LYS A 112 20.05 13.32 0.72
CA LYS A 112 20.12 12.50 1.93
C LYS A 112 18.84 12.63 2.78
N GLY A 113 18.32 11.50 3.26
CA GLY A 113 17.12 11.47 4.10
C GLY A 113 16.56 10.08 4.37
N ILE A 114 15.45 10.03 5.11
CA ILE A 114 14.66 8.81 5.33
C ILE A 114 13.46 8.82 4.39
N TYR A 115 13.32 7.76 3.60
CA TYR A 115 12.26 7.60 2.59
C TYR A 115 11.38 6.41 2.92
N SER A 116 10.08 6.51 2.65
CA SER A 116 9.14 5.40 2.72
C SER A 116 8.85 4.88 1.32
N PHE A 117 8.83 3.56 1.15
CA PHE A 117 8.43 2.89 -0.07
C PHE A 117 7.38 1.83 0.22
N ASN A 118 6.36 1.76 -0.62
CA ASN A 118 5.37 0.69 -0.64
C ASN A 118 5.13 0.24 -2.07
N PHE A 119 4.96 -1.07 -2.25
CA PHE A 119 4.60 -1.64 -3.53
C PHE A 119 3.59 -2.78 -3.38
N HIS A 120 2.78 -2.91 -4.42
CA HIS A 120 1.85 -4.01 -4.60
C HIS A 120 1.96 -4.46 -6.06
N VAL A 121 2.54 -5.63 -6.32
CA VAL A 121 2.63 -6.18 -7.68
C VAL A 121 1.61 -7.29 -7.83
N ILE A 122 0.60 -7.04 -8.65
CA ILE A 122 -0.50 -7.97 -8.91
C ILE A 122 -0.16 -8.79 -10.13
N LYS A 123 -0.12 -10.11 -9.99
CA LYS A 123 -0.12 -11.02 -11.14
C LYS A 123 -1.56 -11.37 -11.50
N VAL A 124 -1.86 -11.41 -12.80
CA VAL A 124 -3.19 -11.76 -13.31
C VAL A 124 -3.08 -13.07 -14.08
N TYR A 125 -3.91 -14.06 -13.73
CA TYR A 125 -4.04 -15.33 -14.45
C TYR A 125 -2.73 -16.14 -14.59
N GLN A 126 -1.92 -16.24 -13.52
CA GLN A 126 -0.65 -16.96 -13.55
C GLN A 126 -0.50 -17.87 -12.34
N SER A 127 -0.19 -19.16 -12.57
CA SER A 127 0.03 -20.17 -11.52
C SER A 127 1.48 -20.22 -11.03
N GLN A 128 2.42 -19.60 -11.76
CA GLN A 128 3.80 -19.52 -11.29
C GLN A 128 3.92 -18.57 -10.09
N THR A 129 4.69 -19.00 -9.08
CA THR A 129 5.10 -18.13 -7.97
C THR A 129 6.05 -17.05 -8.48
N ILE A 130 5.77 -15.80 -8.14
CA ILE A 130 6.65 -14.66 -8.39
C ILE A 130 7.39 -14.23 -7.12
N GLN A 131 8.60 -13.70 -7.31
CA GLN A 131 9.35 -12.99 -6.27
C GLN A 131 9.69 -11.59 -6.77
N VAL A 132 9.24 -10.58 -6.04
CA VAL A 132 9.50 -9.16 -6.32
C VAL A 132 10.42 -8.62 -5.25
N ASN A 133 11.54 -8.04 -5.66
CA ASN A 133 12.49 -7.40 -4.77
C ASN A 133 12.42 -5.88 -4.96
N LEU A 134 12.42 -5.14 -3.84
CA LEU A 134 12.79 -3.72 -3.86
C LEU A 134 14.31 -3.63 -3.83
N MET A 135 14.86 -3.00 -4.85
CA MET A 135 16.29 -2.89 -5.08
C MET A 135 16.77 -1.51 -4.63
N LEU A 136 17.92 -1.46 -3.95
CA LEU A 136 18.70 -0.26 -3.70
C LEU A 136 20.07 -0.43 -4.36
N ASN A 137 20.38 0.41 -5.35
CA ASN A 137 21.68 0.38 -6.05
C ASN A 137 22.08 -1.02 -6.57
N GLY A 138 21.10 -1.78 -7.08
CA GLY A 138 21.33 -3.13 -7.60
C GLY A 138 21.36 -4.25 -6.56
N LYS A 139 21.17 -3.95 -5.26
CA LYS A 139 21.08 -4.95 -4.19
C LYS A 139 19.64 -5.06 -3.68
N PRO A 140 19.12 -6.29 -3.43
CA PRO A 140 17.79 -6.45 -2.86
C PRO A 140 17.77 -6.03 -1.39
N VAL A 141 16.73 -5.29 -0.98
CA VAL A 141 16.54 -4.83 0.41
C VAL A 141 15.40 -5.56 1.10
N ILE A 142 14.24 -5.63 0.46
CA ILE A 142 13.08 -6.41 0.90
C ILE A 142 12.51 -7.18 -0.28
N SER A 143 11.86 -8.30 0.01
CA SER A 143 11.24 -9.18 -0.98
C SER A 143 9.77 -9.42 -0.64
N ALA A 144 8.97 -9.65 -1.66
CA ALA A 144 7.59 -10.11 -1.55
C ALA A 144 7.36 -11.28 -2.51
N PHE A 145 6.44 -12.16 -2.12
CA PHE A 145 6.11 -13.35 -2.89
C PHE A 145 4.60 -13.38 -3.15
N ALA A 146 4.21 -13.90 -4.31
CA ALA A 146 2.82 -14.21 -4.63
C ALA A 146 2.81 -15.53 -5.40
N GLY A 147 2.07 -16.52 -4.93
CA GLY A 147 2.03 -17.83 -5.55
C GLY A 147 1.00 -18.77 -4.95
N ASP A 148 -0.09 -18.95 -5.66
CA ASP A 148 -1.03 -20.06 -5.54
C ASP A 148 -0.84 -21.07 -6.67
N LYS A 149 -1.19 -22.33 -6.42
CA LYS A 149 -1.16 -23.40 -7.42
C LYS A 149 -2.26 -23.22 -8.46
N ASP A 150 -3.35 -22.56 -8.08
CA ASP A 150 -4.47 -22.25 -8.96
C ASP A 150 -4.26 -20.92 -9.71
N VAL A 151 -4.97 -20.76 -10.83
CA VAL A 151 -4.92 -19.53 -11.64
C VAL A 151 -5.71 -18.43 -10.93
N THR A 152 -5.06 -17.74 -9.99
CA THR A 152 -5.66 -16.70 -9.14
C THR A 152 -5.03 -15.32 -9.38
N ARG A 153 -5.68 -14.28 -8.86
CA ARG A 153 -5.10 -12.93 -8.77
C ARG A 153 -4.46 -12.79 -7.40
N GLU A 154 -3.16 -12.57 -7.38
CA GLU A 154 -2.41 -12.43 -6.14
C GLU A 154 -1.48 -11.22 -6.19
N ALA A 155 -1.21 -10.64 -5.03
CA ALA A 155 -0.38 -9.46 -4.89
C ALA A 155 0.87 -9.76 -4.07
N ALA A 156 2.05 -9.56 -4.66
CA ALA A 156 3.30 -9.48 -3.93
C ALA A 156 3.39 -8.07 -3.32
N THR A 157 3.14 -7.97 -2.02
CA THR A 157 3.03 -6.70 -1.28
C THR A 157 4.12 -6.60 -0.22
N ASN A 158 4.85 -5.49 -0.17
CA ASN A 158 5.75 -5.17 0.95
C ASN A 158 6.06 -3.65 0.98
N GLY A 159 6.68 -3.19 2.06
CA GLY A 159 7.07 -1.80 2.26
C GLY A 159 8.13 -1.61 3.34
N VAL A 160 8.91 -0.54 3.24
CA VAL A 160 10.09 -0.28 4.09
C VAL A 160 10.42 1.21 4.22
N LEU A 161 11.07 1.58 5.31
CA LEU A 161 11.75 2.87 5.48
C LEU A 161 13.24 2.71 5.19
N LEU A 162 13.80 3.53 4.31
CA LEU A 162 15.22 3.48 3.93
C LEU A 162 15.90 4.82 4.17
N TYR A 163 17.10 4.73 4.73
CA TYR A 163 18.08 5.79 4.59
C TYR A 163 18.61 5.75 3.15
N LEU A 164 18.57 6.89 2.47
CA LEU A 164 19.17 7.06 1.14
C LEU A 164 20.12 8.25 1.16
N ASP A 165 21.23 8.13 0.44
CA ASP A 165 22.08 9.26 0.05
C ASP A 165 21.56 9.88 -1.28
N LYS A 166 22.16 11.00 -1.68
CA LYS A 166 21.86 11.60 -2.98
C LYS A 166 22.26 10.63 -4.09
N GLU A 167 21.43 10.54 -5.13
CA GLU A 167 21.65 9.74 -6.35
C GLU A 167 21.44 8.23 -6.18
N ASP A 168 21.12 7.77 -4.98
CA ASP A 168 20.69 6.39 -4.74
C ASP A 168 19.48 6.04 -5.59
N LYS A 169 19.50 4.83 -6.17
CA LYS A 169 18.47 4.35 -7.09
C LYS A 169 17.63 3.25 -6.43
N VAL A 170 16.32 3.46 -6.40
CA VAL A 170 15.34 2.51 -5.88
C VAL A 170 14.36 2.10 -6.97
N TYR A 171 14.18 0.79 -7.17
CA TYR A 171 13.28 0.24 -8.18
C TYR A 171 12.84 -1.18 -7.82
N LEU A 172 11.83 -1.69 -8.51
CA LEU A 172 11.36 -3.07 -8.31
C LEU A 172 11.92 -3.98 -9.39
N LYS A 173 12.37 -5.17 -8.98
CA LYS A 173 12.89 -6.20 -9.88
C LYS A 173 12.15 -7.52 -9.65
N LEU A 174 11.74 -8.16 -10.74
CA LEU A 174 11.18 -9.51 -10.74
C LEU A 174 12.33 -10.53 -10.70
N GLU A 175 12.64 -11.04 -9.51
CA GLU A 175 13.77 -11.94 -9.30
C GLU A 175 13.43 -13.38 -9.70
N LYS A 176 12.19 -13.81 -9.48
CA LYS A 176 11.69 -15.13 -9.89
C LYS A 176 10.32 -15.03 -10.53
N GLY A 177 10.07 -15.93 -11.48
CA GLY A 177 8.81 -16.05 -12.20
C GLY A 177 8.72 -15.15 -13.45
N ASN A 178 7.49 -14.89 -13.88
CA ASN A 178 7.16 -14.02 -15.01
C ASN A 178 5.85 -13.26 -14.72
N LEU A 179 5.60 -12.18 -15.47
CA LEU A 179 4.36 -11.41 -15.42
C LEU A 179 3.55 -11.57 -16.72
N VAL A 180 3.57 -12.77 -17.29
CA VAL A 180 2.73 -13.12 -18.45
C VAL A 180 1.27 -13.02 -18.05
N GLY A 181 0.42 -12.49 -18.93
CA GLY A 181 -0.95 -12.09 -18.63
C GLY A 181 -1.08 -10.65 -18.13
N GLY A 182 0.05 -9.97 -17.91
CA GLY A 182 0.11 -8.59 -17.43
C GLY A 182 0.04 -8.47 -15.90
N TRP A 183 0.25 -7.23 -15.44
CA TRP A 183 0.28 -6.89 -14.02
C TRP A 183 -0.53 -5.62 -13.73
N GLN A 184 -1.66 -5.45 -14.42
CA GLN A 184 -2.56 -4.31 -14.21
C GLN A 184 -2.94 -4.18 -12.73
N TYR A 185 -3.17 -2.94 -12.30
CA TYR A 185 -3.47 -2.55 -10.92
C TYR A 185 -2.27 -2.61 -9.96
N SER A 186 -1.10 -3.05 -10.42
CA SER A 186 0.12 -2.95 -9.63
C SER A 186 0.44 -1.49 -9.33
N THR A 187 0.99 -1.24 -8.15
CA THR A 187 1.36 0.08 -7.66
C THR A 187 2.78 0.10 -7.11
N PHE A 188 3.46 1.23 -7.27
CA PHE A 188 4.72 1.53 -6.61
C PHE A 188 4.74 3.01 -6.22
N SER A 189 4.97 3.28 -4.94
CA SER A 189 4.94 4.62 -4.38
C SER A 189 6.01 4.82 -3.33
N GLY A 190 6.39 6.07 -3.14
CA GLY A 190 7.30 6.45 -2.07
C GLY A 190 7.44 7.95 -1.90
N PHE A 191 7.96 8.36 -0.75
CA PHE A 191 8.12 9.77 -0.40
C PHE A 191 9.21 9.98 0.65
N LEU A 192 9.75 11.19 0.70
CA LEU A 192 10.67 11.63 1.74
C LEU A 192 9.89 11.88 3.03
N VAL A 193 10.27 11.18 4.11
CA VAL A 193 9.72 11.39 5.45
C VAL A 193 10.35 12.62 6.07
N PHE A 194 11.68 12.68 6.10
CA PHE A 194 12.44 13.86 6.50
C PHE A 194 13.86 13.85 5.92
N PRO A 195 14.41 15.02 5.54
CA PRO A 195 15.80 15.14 5.12
C PRO A 195 16.77 14.99 6.31
N LEU A 196 18.02 14.63 6.01
CA LEU A 196 19.13 14.56 6.97
C LEU A 196 20.30 15.44 6.53
#